data_AF-H8YWR1-F1
#
_entry.id   AF-H8YWR1-F1
#
_cell.length_a   1.000
_cell.length_b   1.000
_cell.length_c   1.000
_cell.angle_alpha   90.00
_cell.angle_beta   90.00
_cell.angle_gamma   90.00
#
_symmetry.space_group_name_H-M   'P 1'
#
loop_
_entity.id
_entity.type
_entity.pdbx_description
1 polymer ?
#
loop_
_entity_poly.entity_id
_entity_poly.type
_entity_poly.pdbx_seq_one_letter_code
_entity_poly.pdbx_strand_id
1 'polypeptide(L)'
;MATSLQEISAFLEEKNIKHELKEDEGFIGFVFNTSRYRNTEGDTRITIIIAPEEEGEFLKVFAPKIYAYKDGPHALAVYQLCLMINWRTKMLQLEYDASDGEIRAMIDFPLEDAKLTSRQLHRAIHGLLEIIETFAPAFEAAINEGRIELPEPPDQAVSDQLRALVEAVGRGGVDAETLQAIVEEVRQRGGGGEVGPDRL
;
A
#
# COMPACT_ATOMS: atom_id res chain seq x y z
N MET A 1 11.71 -15.88 19.07
CA MET A 1 10.67 -15.44 20.04
C MET A 1 9.56 -14.93 19.15
N ALA A 2 8.40 -15.57 19.22
CA ALA A 2 7.28 -15.20 18.39
C ALA A 2 6.71 -13.84 18.82
N THR A 3 6.18 -13.10 17.86
CA THR A 3 5.65 -11.75 18.10
C THR A 3 4.31 -11.81 18.84
N SER A 4 4.15 -10.95 19.85
CA SER A 4 2.92 -10.86 20.64
C SER A 4 2.14 -9.58 20.35
N LEU A 5 0.86 -9.58 20.71
CA LEU A 5 0.02 -8.39 20.65
C LEU A 5 0.60 -7.24 21.48
N GLN A 6 1.19 -7.52 22.64
CA GLN A 6 1.80 -6.48 23.49
C GLN A 6 3.04 -5.86 22.84
N GLU A 7 3.83 -6.63 22.08
CA GLU A 7 4.95 -6.10 21.30
C GLU A 7 4.46 -5.17 20.18
N ILE A 8 3.43 -5.58 19.45
CA ILE A 8 2.81 -4.76 18.39
C ILE A 8 2.22 -3.48 18.99
N SER A 9 1.49 -3.58 20.11
CA SER A 9 0.93 -2.46 20.87
C SER A 9 2.00 -1.42 21.21
N ALA A 10 3.15 -1.88 21.74
CA ALA A 10 4.27 -0.99 22.08
C ALA A 10 4.84 -0.26 20.86
N PHE A 11 4.94 -0.93 19.71
CA PHE A 11 5.39 -0.27 18.47
C PHE A 11 4.41 0.79 17.97
N LEU A 12 3.09 0.58 18.15
CA LEU A 12 2.07 1.57 17.80
C LEU A 12 2.11 2.79 18.73
N GLU A 13 2.32 2.57 20.03
CA GLU A 13 2.49 3.64 21.03
C GLU A 13 3.71 4.53 20.73
N GLU A 14 4.82 3.95 20.25
CA GLU A 14 6.02 4.68 19.83
C GLU A 14 5.70 5.80 18.82
N LYS A 15 4.69 5.60 17.97
CA LYS A 15 4.24 6.56 16.94
C LYS A 15 2.93 7.27 17.31
N ASN A 16 2.50 7.20 18.57
CA ASN A 16 1.26 7.78 19.07
C ASN A 16 0.00 7.30 18.32
N ILE A 17 0.02 6.07 17.79
CA ILE A 17 -1.14 5.50 17.10
C ILE A 17 -2.10 4.94 18.15
N LYS A 18 -3.26 5.60 18.31
CA LYS A 18 -4.35 5.13 19.16
C LYS A 18 -4.95 3.86 18.57
N HIS A 19 -5.02 2.80 19.37
CA HIS A 19 -5.48 1.50 18.93
C HIS A 19 -6.24 0.78 20.06
N GLU A 20 -6.96 -0.27 19.69
CA GLU A 20 -7.67 -1.15 20.60
C GLU A 20 -7.06 -2.56 20.54
N LEU A 21 -6.68 -3.08 21.70
CA LEU A 21 -6.18 -4.43 21.86
C LEU A 21 -7.38 -5.37 22.07
N LYS A 22 -7.59 -6.31 21.15
CA LYS A 22 -8.63 -7.36 21.25
C LYS A 22 -7.97 -8.68 21.59
N GLU A 23 -7.47 -8.81 22.82
CA GLU A 23 -6.71 -10.00 23.25
C GLU A 23 -7.51 -11.30 23.06
N ASP A 24 -8.81 -11.29 23.41
CA ASP A 24 -9.69 -12.45 23.27
C ASP A 24 -9.92 -12.87 21.80
N GLU A 25 -9.78 -11.93 20.86
CA GLU A 25 -9.96 -12.15 19.43
C GLU A 25 -8.63 -12.29 18.67
N GLY A 26 -7.50 -12.07 19.34
CA GLY A 26 -6.16 -12.26 18.78
C GLY A 26 -5.66 -11.15 17.85
N PHE A 27 -6.18 -9.92 17.93
CA PHE A 27 -5.76 -8.83 17.04
C PHE A 27 -5.72 -7.44 17.69
N ILE A 28 -5.10 -6.49 16.99
CA ILE A 28 -5.16 -5.05 17.27
C ILE A 28 -5.91 -4.34 16.16
N GLY A 29 -6.86 -3.48 16.52
CA GLY A 29 -7.61 -2.64 15.58
C GLY A 29 -7.36 -1.16 15.80
N PHE A 30 -7.27 -0.38 14.72
CA PHE A 30 -7.31 1.08 14.79
C PHE A 30 -7.91 1.69 13.53
N VAL A 31 -8.26 2.97 13.61
CA VAL A 31 -8.87 3.71 12.49
C VAL A 31 -7.94 4.82 12.03
N PHE A 32 -7.78 4.95 10.72
CA PHE A 32 -6.99 5.98 10.08
C PHE A 32 -7.88 6.87 9.20
N ASN A 33 -7.62 8.17 9.20
CA ASN A 33 -8.30 9.13 8.32
C ASN A 33 -7.50 9.30 7.04
N THR A 34 -8.15 9.14 5.89
CA THR A 34 -7.54 9.29 4.58
C THR A 34 -7.87 10.61 3.92
N SER A 35 -7.06 11.02 2.95
CA SER A 35 -7.32 12.23 2.17
C SER A 35 -8.11 11.97 0.89
N ARG A 36 -7.81 10.87 0.19
CA ARG A 36 -8.39 10.54 -1.12
C ARG A 36 -9.41 9.42 -1.06
N TYR A 37 -9.15 8.40 -0.27
CA TYR A 37 -10.04 7.24 -0.18
C TYR A 37 -11.41 7.63 0.37
N ARG A 38 -12.45 7.04 -0.24
CA ARG A 38 -13.82 7.00 0.26
C ARG A 38 -14.37 5.61 0.09
N ASN A 39 -15.04 5.11 1.14
CA ASN A 39 -15.81 3.88 1.03
C ASN A 39 -17.13 4.12 0.26
N THR A 40 -17.95 3.08 0.12
CA THR A 40 -19.26 3.16 -0.56
C THR A 40 -20.26 4.14 0.07
N GLU A 41 -20.04 4.54 1.32
CA GLU A 41 -20.86 5.52 2.05
C GLU A 41 -20.26 6.94 2.04
N GLY A 42 -19.10 7.14 1.40
CA GLY A 42 -18.41 8.43 1.34
C GLY A 42 -17.48 8.71 2.53
N ASP A 43 -17.36 7.79 3.48
CA ASP A 43 -16.49 7.90 4.66
C ASP A 43 -15.02 7.78 4.26
N THR A 44 -14.17 8.65 4.83
CA THR A 44 -12.71 8.70 4.61
C THR A 44 -11.95 7.90 5.64
N ARG A 45 -12.61 7.00 6.37
CA ARG A 45 -11.96 6.23 7.43
C ARG A 45 -11.67 4.82 6.94
N ILE A 46 -10.46 4.37 7.20
CA ILE A 46 -10.03 2.99 7.01
C ILE A 46 -9.80 2.37 8.37
N THR A 47 -10.38 1.20 8.60
CA THR A 47 -10.03 0.37 9.75
C THR A 47 -8.86 -0.51 9.36
N ILE A 48 -7.82 -0.55 10.20
CA ILE A 48 -6.67 -1.42 10.07
C ILE A 48 -6.69 -2.44 11.19
N ILE A 49 -6.47 -3.70 10.85
CA ILE A 49 -6.34 -4.82 11.77
C ILE A 49 -4.94 -5.40 11.62
N ILE A 50 -4.30 -5.67 12.76
CA ILE A 50 -3.01 -6.37 12.83
C ILE A 50 -3.22 -7.64 13.65
N ALA A 51 -2.89 -8.79 13.07
CA ALA A 51 -3.01 -10.09 13.72
C ALA A 51 -1.69 -10.87 13.57
N PRO A 52 -1.03 -11.25 14.68
CA PRO A 52 -0.04 -12.32 14.66
C PRO A 52 -0.76 -13.65 14.43
N GLU A 53 -0.32 -14.39 13.42
CA GLU A 53 -0.78 -15.74 13.10
C GLU A 53 0.39 -16.72 13.32
N GLU A 54 0.11 -18.03 13.24
CA GLU A 54 1.13 -19.09 13.39
C GLU A 54 1.95 -18.92 14.68
N GLU A 55 1.25 -18.78 15.81
CA GLU A 55 1.84 -18.54 17.13
C GLU A 55 2.74 -17.29 17.23
N GLY A 56 2.65 -16.36 16.27
CA GLY A 56 3.44 -15.14 16.18
C GLY A 56 4.65 -15.23 15.23
N GLU A 57 4.75 -16.31 14.45
CA GLU A 57 5.77 -16.51 13.40
C GLU A 57 5.32 -15.94 12.05
N PHE A 58 4.07 -15.48 11.94
CA PHE A 58 3.53 -14.83 10.75
C PHE A 58 2.76 -13.56 11.16
N LEU A 59 2.91 -12.48 10.40
CA LEU A 59 2.19 -11.22 10.68
C LEU A 59 1.26 -10.85 9.54
N LYS A 60 0.02 -10.51 9.89
CA LYS A 60 -0.99 -10.00 8.97
C LYS A 60 -1.38 -8.58 9.34
N VAL A 61 -1.34 -7.68 8.37
CA VAL A 61 -1.81 -6.28 8.47
C VAL A 61 -2.82 -6.06 7.36
N PHE A 62 -4.08 -5.80 7.67
CA PHE A 62 -5.12 -5.73 6.66
C PHE A 62 -6.19 -4.67 6.95
N ALA A 63 -6.79 -4.18 5.88
CA ALA A 63 -7.92 -3.27 5.88
C ALA A 63 -9.14 -4.04 5.35
N PRO A 64 -10.05 -4.52 6.22
CA PRO A 64 -11.27 -5.18 5.78
C PRO A 64 -12.20 -4.17 5.12
N LYS A 65 -13.06 -4.66 4.21
CA LYS A 65 -14.17 -3.90 3.62
C LYS A 65 -13.78 -2.51 3.10
N ILE A 66 -12.63 -2.41 2.41
CA ILE A 66 -12.25 -1.16 1.74
C ILE A 66 -13.25 -0.82 0.62
N TYR A 67 -13.80 -1.84 -0.04
CA TYR A 67 -14.94 -1.70 -0.93
C TYR A 67 -15.83 -2.93 -0.79
N ALA A 68 -17.07 -2.83 -1.26
CA ALA A 68 -17.95 -3.97 -1.44
C ALA A 68 -18.61 -3.85 -2.82
N TYR A 69 -18.47 -4.86 -3.66
CA TYR A 69 -19.04 -4.86 -5.00
C TYR A 69 -19.50 -6.26 -5.39
N LYS A 70 -20.82 -6.48 -5.36
CA LYS A 70 -21.44 -7.76 -5.67
C LYS A 70 -22.48 -7.60 -6.78
N ASP A 71 -22.42 -8.50 -7.77
CA ASP A 71 -23.41 -8.63 -8.85
C ASP A 71 -23.71 -7.33 -9.64
N GLY A 72 -22.81 -6.35 -9.61
CA GLY A 72 -22.96 -5.09 -10.33
C GLY A 72 -22.52 -5.18 -11.82
N PRO A 73 -23.00 -4.26 -12.68
CA PRO A 73 -22.72 -4.29 -14.12
C PRO A 73 -21.23 -4.14 -14.47
N HIS A 74 -20.41 -3.65 -13.54
CA HIS A 74 -18.99 -3.39 -13.72
C HIS A 74 -18.08 -4.39 -12.99
N ALA A 75 -18.63 -5.54 -12.55
CA ALA A 75 -17.89 -6.51 -11.73
C ALA A 75 -16.57 -6.94 -12.38
N LEU A 76 -16.56 -7.18 -13.70
CA LEU A 76 -15.34 -7.54 -14.43
C LEU A 76 -14.27 -6.45 -14.38
N ALA A 77 -14.66 -5.17 -14.46
CA ALA A 77 -13.72 -4.06 -14.37
C ALA A 77 -13.10 -3.97 -12.97
N VAL A 78 -13.91 -4.18 -11.93
CA VAL A 78 -13.45 -4.19 -10.53
C VAL A 78 -12.49 -5.36 -10.29
N TYR A 79 -12.82 -6.57 -10.74
CA TYR A 79 -11.93 -7.73 -10.58
C TYR A 79 -10.62 -7.56 -11.36
N GLN A 80 -10.70 -7.08 -12.60
CA GLN A 80 -9.52 -6.82 -13.40
C GLN A 80 -8.64 -5.74 -12.75
N LEU A 81 -9.25 -4.69 -12.17
CA LEU A 81 -8.52 -3.68 -11.42
C LEU A 81 -7.78 -4.29 -10.24
N CYS A 82 -8.43 -5.12 -9.41
CA CYS A 82 -7.79 -5.79 -8.28
C CYS A 82 -6.55 -6.60 -8.72
N LEU A 83 -6.69 -7.39 -9.79
CA LEU A 83 -5.57 -8.17 -10.35
C LEU A 83 -4.43 -7.27 -10.86
N MET A 84 -4.77 -6.17 -11.54
CA MET A 84 -3.78 -5.24 -12.07
C MET A 84 -3.05 -4.46 -10.97
N ILE A 85 -3.71 -4.18 -9.83
CA ILE A 85 -3.09 -3.59 -8.66
C ILE A 85 -2.16 -4.62 -8.00
N ASN A 86 -2.63 -5.85 -7.75
CA ASN A 86 -1.82 -6.93 -7.16
C ASN A 86 -0.53 -7.20 -7.98
N TRP A 87 -0.59 -7.06 -9.30
CA TRP A 87 0.59 -7.16 -10.16
C TRP A 87 1.56 -5.97 -10.00
N ARG A 88 1.03 -4.76 -9.80
CA ARG A 88 1.84 -3.53 -9.73
C ARG A 88 2.43 -3.28 -8.35
N THR A 89 1.81 -3.78 -7.30
CA THR A 89 2.17 -3.45 -5.93
C THR A 89 3.01 -4.58 -5.33
N LYS A 90 3.99 -4.19 -4.52
CA LYS A 90 4.80 -5.15 -3.76
C LYS A 90 4.11 -5.39 -2.42
N MET A 91 4.09 -6.65 -1.97
CA MET A 91 3.59 -7.11 -0.67
C MET A 91 2.07 -6.96 -0.45
N LEU A 92 1.41 -6.05 -1.15
CA LEU A 92 -0.04 -5.88 -1.05
C LEU A 92 -0.78 -6.94 -1.85
N GLN A 93 -1.79 -7.52 -1.22
CA GLN A 93 -2.78 -8.38 -1.82
C GLN A 93 -4.17 -7.75 -1.64
N LEU A 94 -4.89 -7.64 -2.75
CA LEU A 94 -6.32 -7.42 -2.76
C LEU A 94 -7.02 -8.77 -2.87
N GLU A 95 -7.94 -9.02 -1.97
CA GLU A 95 -8.78 -10.21 -1.94
C GLU A 95 -10.24 -9.83 -2.16
N TYR A 96 -10.99 -10.75 -2.77
CA TYR A 96 -12.42 -10.63 -2.99
C TYR A 96 -13.16 -11.80 -2.34
N ASP A 97 -14.10 -11.50 -1.44
CA ASP A 97 -15.00 -12.50 -0.88
C ASP A 97 -16.25 -12.61 -1.76
N ALA A 98 -16.42 -13.76 -2.41
CA ALA A 98 -17.57 -13.99 -3.29
C ALA A 98 -18.91 -14.12 -2.53
N SER A 99 -18.88 -14.36 -1.22
CA SER A 99 -20.08 -14.54 -0.41
C SER A 99 -20.84 -13.23 -0.20
N ASP A 100 -20.14 -12.11 0.01
CA ASP A 100 -20.74 -10.80 0.28
C ASP A 100 -20.22 -9.67 -0.64
N GLY A 101 -19.22 -9.96 -1.47
CA GLY A 101 -18.60 -9.01 -2.38
C GLY A 101 -17.59 -8.09 -1.72
N GLU A 102 -17.15 -8.38 -0.49
CA GLU A 102 -16.10 -7.64 0.20
C GLU A 102 -14.82 -7.64 -0.62
N ILE A 103 -14.22 -6.47 -0.77
CA ILE A 103 -12.84 -6.29 -1.20
C ILE A 103 -12.05 -5.82 0.01
N ARG A 104 -10.95 -6.51 0.31
CA ARG A 104 -10.01 -6.15 1.38
C ARG A 104 -8.60 -6.02 0.83
N ALA A 105 -7.80 -5.20 1.50
CA ALA A 105 -6.38 -5.04 1.22
C ALA A 105 -5.57 -5.60 2.38
N MET A 106 -4.49 -6.30 2.07
CA MET A 106 -3.68 -7.00 3.05
C MET A 106 -2.21 -6.93 2.70
N ILE A 107 -1.37 -6.87 3.72
CA ILE A 107 0.05 -7.19 3.66
C ILE A 107 0.29 -8.26 4.70
N ASP A 108 0.88 -9.36 4.28
CA ASP A 108 1.29 -10.44 5.15
C ASP A 108 2.75 -10.80 4.91
N PHE A 109 3.45 -11.23 5.97
CA PHE A 109 4.81 -11.71 5.82
C PHE A 109 5.23 -12.64 6.96
N PRO A 110 6.07 -13.64 6.64
CA PRO A 110 6.64 -14.52 7.64
C PRO A 110 7.71 -13.79 8.45
N LEU A 111 7.74 -14.07 9.75
CA LEU A 111 8.78 -13.69 10.68
C LEU A 111 9.71 -14.87 10.98
N GLU A 112 9.17 -16.08 11.11
CA GLU A 112 9.95 -17.31 11.39
C GLU A 112 10.87 -17.12 12.62
N ASP A 113 12.19 -17.16 12.43
CA ASP A 113 13.20 -16.93 13.45
C ASP A 113 13.54 -15.44 13.67
N ALA A 114 13.07 -14.56 12.78
CA ALA A 114 13.26 -13.12 12.88
C ALA A 114 12.31 -12.50 13.92
N LYS A 115 12.78 -11.43 14.57
CA LYS A 115 11.93 -10.61 15.43
C LYS A 115 11.28 -9.52 14.62
N LEU A 116 9.99 -9.27 14.85
CA LEU A 116 9.34 -8.08 14.31
C LEU A 116 10.06 -6.83 14.80
N THR A 117 10.33 -5.91 13.89
CA THR A 117 10.84 -4.58 14.22
C THR A 117 9.74 -3.54 14.04
N SER A 118 9.75 -2.50 14.88
CA SER A 118 8.90 -1.30 14.73
C SER A 118 8.90 -0.79 13.28
N ARG A 119 10.09 -0.73 12.65
CA ARG A 119 10.24 -0.31 11.25
C ARG A 119 9.50 -1.21 10.24
N GLN A 120 9.52 -2.53 10.42
CA GLN A 120 8.78 -3.45 9.55
C GLN A 120 7.28 -3.24 9.70
N LEU A 121 6.78 -3.18 10.94
CA LEU A 121 5.36 -2.97 11.22
C LEU A 121 4.86 -1.65 10.60
N HIS A 122 5.53 -0.54 10.90
CA HIS A 122 5.13 0.78 10.39
C HIS A 122 5.24 0.85 8.87
N ARG A 123 6.24 0.21 8.27
CA ARG A 123 6.33 0.12 6.80
C ARG A 123 5.13 -0.62 6.20
N ALA A 124 4.67 -1.71 6.83
CA ALA A 124 3.49 -2.43 6.38
C ALA A 124 2.23 -1.57 6.50
N ILE A 125 2.01 -0.92 7.65
CA ILE A 125 0.86 -0.02 7.87
C ILE A 125 0.84 1.12 6.86
N HIS A 126 1.95 1.85 6.72
CA HIS A 126 2.03 2.98 5.80
C HIS A 126 1.91 2.54 4.34
N GLY A 127 2.57 1.45 3.95
CA GLY A 127 2.47 0.93 2.58
C GLY A 127 1.04 0.52 2.21
N LEU A 128 0.33 -0.13 3.15
CA LEU A 128 -1.08 -0.50 2.97
C LEU A 128 -1.95 0.76 2.74
N LEU A 129 -1.84 1.76 3.61
CA LEU A 129 -2.61 3.00 3.53
C LEU A 129 -2.30 3.80 2.25
N GLU A 130 -1.01 3.95 1.92
CA GLU A 130 -0.54 4.68 0.75
C GLU A 130 -1.06 4.07 -0.54
N ILE A 131 -1.02 2.74 -0.65
CA ILE A 131 -1.56 2.02 -1.80
C ILE A 131 -3.08 2.24 -1.90
N ILE A 132 -3.83 2.08 -0.81
CA ILE A 132 -5.29 2.26 -0.85
C ILE A 132 -5.64 3.68 -1.31
N GLU A 133 -4.96 4.71 -0.78
CA GLU A 133 -5.19 6.10 -1.21
C GLU A 133 -4.77 6.37 -2.65
N THR A 134 -3.68 5.74 -3.10
CA THR A 134 -3.15 5.91 -4.46
C THR A 134 -4.12 5.36 -5.51
N PHE A 135 -4.73 4.21 -5.24
CA PHE A 135 -5.63 3.55 -6.18
C PHE A 135 -7.12 3.86 -5.95
N ALA A 136 -7.47 4.65 -4.92
CA ALA A 136 -8.85 5.04 -4.67
C ALA A 136 -9.59 5.63 -5.90
N PRO A 137 -8.99 6.56 -6.69
CA PRO A 137 -9.64 7.06 -7.89
C PRO A 137 -9.90 5.97 -8.95
N ALA A 138 -8.99 5.00 -9.05
CA ALA A 138 -9.14 3.87 -9.98
C ALA A 138 -10.32 2.99 -9.58
N PHE A 139 -10.49 2.74 -8.27
CA PHE A 139 -11.65 2.02 -7.74
C PHE A 139 -12.95 2.78 -7.98
N GLU A 140 -12.97 4.10 -7.74
CA GLU A 140 -14.15 4.92 -8.02
C GLU A 140 -14.57 4.84 -9.50
N ALA A 141 -13.61 4.96 -10.42
CA ALA A 141 -13.87 4.84 -11.87
C ALA A 141 -14.36 3.43 -12.26
N ALA A 142 -13.79 2.37 -11.68
CA ALA A 142 -14.18 1.00 -11.98
C ALA A 142 -15.57 0.67 -11.43
N ILE A 143 -15.87 1.09 -10.20
CA ILE A 143 -17.14 0.81 -9.50
C ILE A 143 -18.29 1.59 -10.15
N ASN A 144 -18.07 2.88 -10.44
CA ASN A 144 -19.15 3.77 -10.91
C ASN A 144 -19.33 3.77 -12.43
N GLU A 145 -18.25 3.52 -13.19
CA GLU A 145 -18.25 3.71 -14.65
C GLU A 145 -17.73 2.49 -15.43
N GLY A 146 -17.17 1.49 -14.76
CA GLY A 146 -16.53 0.35 -15.40
C GLY A 146 -15.26 0.67 -16.16
N ARG A 147 -14.61 1.82 -15.86
CA ARG A 147 -13.32 2.22 -16.46
C ARG A 147 -12.16 1.86 -15.54
N ILE A 148 -11.06 1.40 -16.12
CA ILE A 148 -9.82 1.10 -15.38
C ILE A 148 -8.80 2.18 -15.71
N GLU A 149 -8.54 3.06 -14.73
CA GLU A 149 -7.59 4.16 -14.85
C GLU A 149 -6.56 4.05 -13.73
N LEU A 150 -5.44 3.41 -14.04
CA LEU A 150 -4.39 3.19 -13.07
C LEU A 150 -3.44 4.40 -13.04
N PRO A 151 -3.02 4.86 -11.85
CA PRO A 151 -1.97 5.86 -11.74
C PRO A 151 -0.69 5.34 -12.41
N GLU A 152 0.10 6.26 -12.96
CA GLU A 152 1.39 5.91 -13.53
C GLU A 152 2.28 5.26 -12.46
N PRO A 153 2.94 4.13 -12.76
CA PRO A 153 3.80 3.49 -11.79
C PRO A 153 5.00 4.42 -11.47
N PRO A 154 5.37 4.60 -10.18
CA PRO A 154 6.57 5.34 -9.84
C PRO A 154 7.83 4.73 -10.47
N ASP A 155 7.87 3.41 -10.61
CA ASP A 155 8.97 2.68 -11.25
C ASP A 155 8.98 2.79 -12.79
N GLN A 156 7.87 3.19 -13.43
CA GLN A 156 7.82 3.35 -14.90
C GLN A 156 8.61 4.58 -15.32
N ALA A 157 8.48 5.68 -14.59
CA ALA A 157 9.31 6.87 -14.80
C ALA A 157 10.80 6.55 -14.64
N VAL A 158 11.16 5.77 -13.61
CA VAL A 158 12.54 5.31 -13.39
C VAL A 158 13.01 4.35 -14.49
N SER A 159 12.13 3.44 -14.95
CA SER A 159 12.45 2.47 -16.02
C SER A 159 12.60 3.16 -17.38
N ASP A 160 11.78 4.16 -17.68
CA ASP A 160 11.89 4.97 -18.89
C ASP A 160 13.15 5.84 -18.85
N GLN A 161 13.50 6.38 -17.68
CA GLN A 161 14.78 7.07 -17.44
C GLN A 161 15.98 6.12 -17.60
N LEU A 162 15.90 4.92 -17.05
CA LEU A 162 16.95 3.90 -17.15
C LEU A 162 17.10 3.43 -18.60
N ARG A 163 15.99 3.30 -19.34
CA ARG A 163 15.97 2.95 -20.76
C ARG A 163 16.57 4.08 -21.61
N ALA A 164 16.22 5.33 -21.34
CA ALA A 164 16.83 6.49 -21.99
C ALA A 164 18.34 6.57 -21.72
N LEU A 165 18.76 6.25 -20.49
CA LEU A 165 20.18 6.18 -20.12
C LEU A 165 20.91 5.03 -20.83
N VAL A 166 20.31 3.84 -20.91
CA VAL A 166 20.87 2.69 -21.64
C VAL A 166 20.98 2.97 -23.13
N GLU A 167 20.00 3.65 -23.73
CA GLU A 167 20.04 4.08 -25.13
C GLU A 167 21.14 5.13 -25.37
N ALA A 168 21.35 6.07 -24.44
CA ALA A 168 22.44 7.03 -24.50
C ALA A 168 23.82 6.36 -24.38
N VAL A 169 23.97 5.39 -23.47
CA VAL A 169 25.20 4.61 -23.28
C VAL A 169 25.48 3.70 -24.48
N GLY A 170 24.46 3.07 -25.05
CA GLY A 170 24.57 2.18 -26.21
C GLY A 170 24.99 2.88 -27.51
N ARG A 171 24.84 4.22 -27.60
CA ARG A 171 25.29 5.02 -28.75
C ARG A 171 26.77 5.43 -28.71
N GLY A 172 27.52 4.91 -27.73
CA GLY A 172 28.97 5.06 -27.67
C GLY A 172 29.41 6.25 -26.82
N GLY A 173 29.36 6.06 -25.50
CA GLY A 173 30.01 6.92 -24.51
C GLY A 173 29.17 8.13 -24.09
N VAL A 174 28.56 8.05 -22.91
CA VAL A 174 28.02 9.23 -22.24
C VAL A 174 29.18 9.87 -21.48
N ASP A 175 29.53 11.10 -21.83
CA ASP A 175 30.50 11.85 -21.03
C ASP A 175 29.91 12.22 -19.65
N ALA A 176 30.79 12.51 -18.70
CA ALA A 176 30.39 12.79 -17.32
C ALA A 176 29.47 14.01 -17.22
N GLU A 177 29.57 14.96 -18.15
CA GLU A 177 28.74 16.17 -18.21
C GLU A 177 27.30 15.84 -18.59
N THR A 178 27.08 14.99 -19.59
CA THR A 178 25.75 14.53 -19.99
C THR A 178 25.08 13.71 -18.87
N LEU A 179 25.85 12.86 -18.19
CA LEU A 179 25.38 12.11 -17.02
C LEU A 179 24.99 13.04 -15.86
N GLN A 180 25.80 14.08 -15.58
CA GLN A 180 25.50 15.06 -14.53
C GLN A 180 24.24 15.88 -14.83
N ALA A 181 24.05 16.30 -16.08
CA ALA A 181 22.85 17.04 -16.49
C ALA A 181 21.58 16.21 -16.30
N ILE A 182 21.60 14.93 -16.66
CA ILE A 182 20.48 14.01 -16.44
C ILE A 182 20.21 13.82 -14.94
N VAL A 183 21.25 13.66 -14.12
CA VAL A 183 21.11 13.51 -12.66
C VAL A 183 20.55 14.78 -12.00
N GLU A 184 20.92 15.97 -12.46
CA GLU A 184 20.35 17.23 -11.97
C GLU A 184 18.89 17.42 -12.36
N GLU A 185 18.52 17.07 -13.59
CA GLU A 185 17.13 17.12 -14.04
C GLU A 185 16.24 16.16 -13.22
N VAL A 186 16.76 14.97 -12.89
CA VAL A 186 16.09 14.00 -12.00
C VAL A 186 15.95 14.53 -10.58
N ARG A 187 16.96 15.20 -10.03
CA ARG A 187 16.88 15.85 -8.70
C ARG A 187 15.84 16.97 -8.65
N GLN A 188 15.76 17.78 -9.70
CA GLN A 188 14.81 18.90 -9.77
C GLN A 188 13.36 18.44 -9.95
N ARG A 189 13.13 17.31 -10.64
CA ARG A 189 11.78 16.74 -10.82
C ARG A 189 11.35 15.80 -9.69
N GLY A 190 12.28 15.13 -9.01
CA GLY A 190 12.02 14.29 -7.83
C GLY A 190 11.82 15.08 -6.52
N GLY A 191 12.11 16.38 -6.50
CA GLY A 191 12.00 17.26 -5.33
C GLY A 191 10.58 17.69 -4.94
N GLY A 192 9.53 17.05 -5.48
CA GLY A 192 8.13 17.36 -5.15
C GLY A 192 7.58 16.67 -3.90
N GLY A 193 8.41 15.94 -3.16
CA GLY A 193 8.00 15.13 -2.00
C GLY A 193 8.83 15.39 -0.75
N GLU A 194 9.00 16.65 -0.33
CA GLU A 194 9.33 16.89 1.08
C GLU A 194 8.11 16.50 1.94
N VAL A 195 8.12 15.28 2.45
CA VAL A 195 7.31 14.92 3.60
C VAL A 195 7.94 15.61 4.81
N GLY A 196 7.43 16.80 5.12
CA GLY A 196 7.80 17.53 6.32
C GLY A 196 7.50 16.69 7.58
N PRO A 197 8.30 16.83 8.65
CA PRO A 197 8.17 16.04 9.87
C PRO A 197 6.88 16.28 10.68
N ASP A 198 6.01 17.20 10.24
CA ASP A 198 4.82 17.65 10.98
C ASP A 198 3.50 16.98 10.53
N ARG A 199 3.54 15.73 10.08
CA ARG A 199 2.34 14.89 9.96
C ARG A 199 2.46 13.64 10.82
N LEU A 200 2.46 13.88 12.12
CA LEU A 200 2.08 12.93 13.17
C LEU A 200 1.10 13.64 14.11
#